data_AF-K9RUK9-F1
#
_entry.id   AF-K9RUK9-F1
#
_cell.length_a   1.000
_cell.length_b   1.000
_cell.length_c   1.000
_cell.angle_alpha   90.00
_cell.angle_beta   90.00
_cell.angle_gamma   90.00
#
_symmetry.space_group_name_H-M   'P 1'
#
loop_
_entity.id
_entity.type
_entity.pdbx_description
1 polymer ?
#
loop_
_entity_poly.entity_id
_entity_poly.type
_entity_poly.pdbx_seq_one_letter_code
_entity_poly.pdbx_strand_id
1 'polypeptide(L)'
;MKLWLTFLSVLPGTLLTVLVAVTAALRFYEPADFSLQFTPEVFREWSLWAFAATLLVAVVDLGLKWFNGNVARNREDQARNREIEREQRQDRRDIALLTYLADPTPENQVKLRAICQEIENYPG
;
A
#
# COMPACT_ATOMS: atom_id res chain seq x y z
N MET A 1 -7.42 -10.87 13.50
CA MET A 1 -7.11 -9.49 13.07
C MET A 1 -6.95 -9.35 11.56
N LYS A 2 -6.18 -10.21 10.88
CA LYS A 2 -5.98 -10.18 9.41
C LYS A 2 -7.29 -10.26 8.58
N LEU A 3 -8.23 -11.13 8.99
CA LEU A 3 -9.54 -11.30 8.33
C LEU A 3 -10.41 -10.02 8.34
N TRP A 4 -10.38 -9.25 9.44
CA TRP A 4 -11.11 -7.99 9.57
C TRP A 4 -10.56 -6.89 8.65
N LEU A 5 -9.24 -6.82 8.49
CA LEU A 5 -8.60 -5.90 7.55
C LEU A 5 -8.90 -6.26 6.09
N THR A 6 -8.95 -7.57 5.77
CA THR A 6 -9.36 -8.04 4.44
C THR A 6 -10.82 -7.70 4.15
N PHE A 7 -11.72 -7.84 5.12
CA PHE A 7 -13.14 -7.46 4.98
C PHE A 7 -13.32 -5.94 4.81
N LEU A 8 -12.63 -5.13 5.62
CA LEU A 8 -12.62 -3.67 5.48
C LEU A 8 -12.01 -3.19 4.16
N SER A 9 -11.14 -3.98 3.53
CA SER A 9 -10.57 -3.66 2.21
C SER A 9 -11.57 -3.83 1.07
N VAL A 10 -12.61 -4.66 1.24
CA VAL A 10 -13.59 -4.97 0.18
C VAL A 10 -14.83 -4.08 0.32
N LEU A 11 -15.18 -3.74 1.56
CA LEU A 11 -16.34 -2.91 1.93
C LEU A 11 -16.50 -1.62 1.09
N PRO A 12 -15.48 -0.77 0.92
CA PRO A 12 -15.64 0.52 0.24
C PRO A 12 -16.02 0.37 -1.24
N GLY A 13 -15.42 -0.59 -1.94
CA GLY A 13 -15.72 -0.86 -3.35
C GLY A 13 -17.15 -1.35 -3.55
N THR A 14 -17.58 -2.34 -2.76
CA THR A 14 -18.96 -2.86 -2.85
C THR A 14 -19.99 -1.83 -2.41
N LEU A 15 -19.69 -1.03 -1.38
CA LEU A 15 -20.57 -0.01 -0.85
C LEU A 15 -20.73 1.14 -1.84
N LEU A 16 -19.67 1.51 -2.57
CA LEU A 16 -19.72 2.47 -3.67
C LEU A 16 -20.66 2.00 -4.78
N THR A 17 -20.55 0.74 -5.21
CA THR A 17 -21.44 0.20 -6.24
C THR A 17 -22.91 0.23 -5.81
N VAL A 18 -23.19 -0.17 -4.56
CA VAL A 18 -24.55 -0.14 -4.00
C VAL A 18 -25.07 1.29 -3.90
N LEU A 19 -24.25 2.24 -3.42
CA LEU A 19 -24.63 3.64 -3.29
C LEU A 19 -24.92 4.29 -4.63
N VAL A 20 -24.09 4.04 -5.65
CA VAL A 20 -24.35 4.51 -7.01
C VAL A 20 -25.69 3.96 -7.53
N ALA A 21 -25.96 2.68 -7.31
CA ALA A 21 -27.23 2.06 -7.71
C ALA A 21 -28.43 2.67 -6.97
N VAL A 22 -28.31 2.93 -5.67
CA VAL A 22 -29.34 3.59 -4.85
C VAL A 22 -29.55 5.05 -5.29
N THR A 23 -28.48 5.80 -5.57
CA THR A 23 -28.57 7.16 -6.11
C THR A 23 -29.29 7.17 -7.45
N ALA A 24 -28.95 6.26 -8.35
CA ALA A 24 -29.61 6.15 -9.65
C ALA A 24 -31.08 5.77 -9.50
N ALA A 25 -31.39 4.78 -8.64
CA ALA A 25 -32.77 4.37 -8.37
C ALA A 25 -33.62 5.53 -7.83
N LEU A 26 -33.13 6.28 -6.84
CA LEU A 26 -33.82 7.44 -6.28
C LEU A 26 -33.95 8.60 -7.27
N ARG A 27 -33.00 8.74 -8.21
CA ARG A 27 -32.97 9.87 -9.15
C ARG A 27 -33.85 9.67 -10.37
N PHE A 28 -34.00 8.43 -10.83
CA PHE A 28 -34.62 8.10 -12.11
C PHE A 28 -35.94 7.32 -12.02
N TYR A 29 -36.30 6.77 -10.85
CA TYR A 29 -37.63 6.17 -10.71
C TYR A 29 -38.73 7.23 -10.66
N GLU A 30 -39.87 6.93 -11.27
CA GLU A 30 -41.03 7.81 -11.24
C GLU A 30 -41.83 7.61 -9.93
N PRO A 31 -42.43 8.68 -9.36
CA PRO A 31 -43.25 8.57 -8.15
C PRO A 31 -44.44 7.62 -8.29
N ALA A 32 -44.91 7.37 -9.53
CA ALA A 32 -46.03 6.50 -9.83
C ALA A 32 -45.73 5.00 -9.59
N ASP A 33 -44.45 4.61 -9.60
CA ASP A 33 -44.03 3.22 -9.41
C ASP A 33 -43.95 2.81 -7.93
N PHE A 34 -44.00 3.77 -7.01
CA PHE A 34 -44.02 3.52 -5.57
C PHE A 34 -45.43 3.74 -5.01
N SER A 35 -46.03 2.69 -4.45
CA SER A 35 -47.35 2.75 -3.81
C SER A 35 -47.37 3.53 -2.49
N LEU A 36 -46.23 4.06 -2.03
CA LEU A 36 -46.14 4.91 -0.84
C LEU A 36 -46.28 6.39 -1.22
N GLN A 37 -47.09 7.13 -0.45
CA GLN A 37 -47.42 8.55 -0.62
C GLN A 37 -46.23 9.50 -0.34
N PHE A 38 -45.11 9.34 -1.03
CA PHE A 38 -43.99 10.27 -0.95
C PHE A 38 -44.13 11.36 -2.01
N THR A 39 -43.93 12.62 -1.62
CA THR A 39 -43.92 13.72 -2.58
C THR A 39 -42.64 13.66 -3.43
N PRO A 40 -42.70 14.11 -4.70
CA PRO A 40 -41.53 14.08 -5.60
C PRO A 40 -40.30 14.84 -5.09
N GLU A 41 -40.46 15.82 -4.19
CA GLU A 41 -39.35 16.56 -3.55
C GLU A 41 -38.53 15.67 -2.61
N VAL A 42 -39.18 14.77 -1.86
CA VAL A 42 -38.50 13.89 -0.89
C VAL A 42 -37.51 12.95 -1.60
N PHE A 43 -37.90 12.39 -2.74
CA PHE A 43 -37.01 11.56 -3.56
C PHE A 43 -35.78 12.33 -4.05
N ARG A 44 -35.96 13.60 -4.42
CA ARG A 44 -34.87 14.46 -4.91
C ARG A 44 -33.87 14.75 -3.79
N GLU A 45 -34.34 15.07 -2.58
CA GLU A 45 -33.46 15.27 -1.42
C GLU A 45 -32.68 14.01 -1.07
N TRP A 46 -33.35 12.85 -1.04
CA TRP A 46 -32.72 11.58 -0.71
C TRP A 46 -31.68 11.19 -1.78
N SER A 47 -31.93 11.48 -3.05
CA SER A 47 -30.96 11.27 -4.13
C SER A 47 -29.69 12.11 -3.94
N LEU A 48 -29.81 13.34 -3.44
CA LEU A 48 -28.68 14.22 -3.17
C LEU A 48 -27.86 13.72 -1.98
N TRP A 49 -28.52 13.25 -0.91
CA TRP A 49 -27.85 12.60 0.21
C TRP A 49 -27.14 11.30 -0.19
N ALA A 50 -27.78 10.47 -1.02
CA ALA A 50 -27.18 9.26 -1.56
C ALA A 50 -25.95 9.56 -2.44
N PHE A 51 -26.03 10.61 -3.26
CA PHE A 51 -24.90 11.07 -4.07
C PHE A 51 -23.73 11.57 -3.19
N ALA A 52 -24.03 12.37 -2.16
CA ALA A 52 -23.02 12.82 -1.21
C ALA A 52 -22.35 11.65 -0.47
N ALA A 53 -23.14 10.65 -0.05
CA ALA A 53 -22.63 9.42 0.54
C ALA A 53 -21.75 8.63 -0.45
N THR A 54 -22.14 8.55 -1.73
CA THR A 54 -21.35 7.93 -2.79
C THR A 54 -19.97 8.60 -2.91
N LEU A 55 -19.93 9.93 -2.95
CA LEU A 55 -18.68 10.68 -3.05
C LEU A 55 -17.79 10.46 -1.82
N LEU A 56 -18.35 10.49 -0.61
CA LEU A 56 -17.59 10.21 0.61
C LEU A 56 -16.95 8.82 0.58
N VAL A 57 -17.71 7.82 0.17
CA VAL A 57 -17.22 6.43 0.10
C VAL A 57 -16.16 6.28 -0.98
N ALA A 58 -16.30 6.98 -2.11
CA ALA A 58 -15.27 7.02 -3.15
C ALA A 58 -13.95 7.60 -2.65
N VAL A 59 -14.00 8.70 -1.89
CA VAL A 59 -12.80 9.31 -1.30
C VAL A 59 -12.16 8.37 -0.28
N VAL A 60 -12.95 7.69 0.54
CA VAL A 60 -12.44 6.71 1.51
C VAL A 60 -11.81 5.50 0.81
N ASP A 61 -12.47 4.93 -0.21
CA ASP A 61 -11.93 3.81 -1.01
C ASP A 61 -10.59 4.19 -1.67
N LEU A 62 -10.52 5.37 -2.28
CA LEU A 62 -9.32 5.88 -2.91
C LEU A 62 -8.19 6.08 -1.89
N GLY A 63 -8.49 6.67 -0.73
CA GLY A 63 -7.53 6.88 0.35
C GLY A 63 -6.96 5.57 0.90
N LEU A 64 -7.82 4.57 1.12
CA LEU A 64 -7.39 3.25 1.59
C LEU A 64 -6.52 2.54 0.55
N LYS A 65 -6.90 2.58 -0.73
CA LYS A 65 -6.09 2.02 -1.83
C LYS A 65 -4.73 2.69 -1.92
N TRP A 66 -4.68 4.01 -1.81
CA TRP A 66 -3.42 4.77 -1.83
C TRP A 66 -2.54 4.40 -0.62
N PHE A 67 -3.09 4.38 0.59
CA PHE A 67 -2.35 4.01 1.80
C PHE A 67 -1.80 2.58 1.71
N ASN A 68 -2.63 1.62 1.32
CA ASN A 68 -2.20 0.22 1.18
C ASN A 68 -1.13 0.06 0.10
N GLY A 69 -1.27 0.75 -1.03
CA GLY A 69 -0.25 0.80 -2.07
C GLY A 69 1.07 1.39 -1.57
N ASN A 70 1.02 2.44 -0.75
CA ASN A 70 2.22 3.05 -0.18
C ASN A 70 2.90 2.14 0.83
N VAL A 71 2.14 1.44 1.67
CA VAL A 71 2.67 0.44 2.61
C VAL A 71 3.31 -0.73 1.86
N ALA A 72 2.70 -1.20 0.76
CA ALA A 72 3.25 -2.26 -0.07
C ALA A 72 4.58 -1.83 -0.70
N ARG A 73 4.62 -0.66 -1.34
CA ARG A 73 5.85 -0.09 -1.92
C ARG A 73 6.95 0.09 -0.89
N ASN A 74 6.63 0.64 0.29
CA ASN A 74 7.63 0.81 1.35
C ASN A 74 8.24 -0.53 1.81
N ARG A 75 7.46 -1.62 1.82
CA ARG A 75 7.99 -2.96 2.12
C ARG A 75 8.89 -3.49 1.01
N GLU A 76 8.52 -3.26 -0.25
CA GLU A 76 9.34 -3.62 -1.42
C GLU A 76 10.65 -2.84 -1.43
N ASP A 77 10.61 -1.54 -1.16
CA ASP A 77 11.78 -0.66 -1.08
C ASP A 77 12.69 -1.08 0.09
N GLN A 78 12.12 -1.43 1.25
CA GLN A 78 12.90 -1.98 2.37
C GLN A 78 13.56 -3.32 2.01
N ALA A 79 12.85 -4.21 1.33
CA ALA A 79 13.42 -5.49 0.89
C ALA A 79 14.55 -5.28 -0.12
N ARG A 80 14.33 -4.41 -1.10
CA ARG A 80 15.34 -4.01 -2.09
C ARG A 80 16.56 -3.38 -1.43
N ASN A 81 16.37 -2.46 -0.48
CA ASN A 81 17.48 -1.83 0.22
C ASN A 81 18.30 -2.85 1.02
N ARG A 82 17.65 -3.82 1.67
CA ARG A 82 18.37 -4.91 2.36
C ARG A 82 19.18 -5.77 1.39
N GLU A 83 18.68 -5.99 0.18
CA GLU A 83 19.40 -6.72 -0.86
C GLU A 83 20.61 -5.92 -1.37
N ILE A 84 20.42 -4.65 -1.72
CA ILE A 84 21.50 -3.74 -2.12
C ILE A 84 22.58 -3.65 -1.03
N GLU A 85 22.19 -3.53 0.23
CA GLU A 85 23.15 -3.51 1.33
C GLU A 85 23.92 -4.83 1.47
N ARG A 86 23.30 -5.98 1.19
CA ARG A 86 23.98 -7.29 1.19
C ARG A 86 24.98 -7.36 0.05
N GLU A 87 24.60 -6.93 -1.14
CA GLU A 87 25.48 -6.88 -2.32
C GLU A 87 26.67 -5.95 -2.06
N GLN A 88 26.43 -4.73 -1.57
CA GLN A 88 27.51 -3.78 -1.25
C GLN A 88 28.49 -4.32 -0.20
N ARG A 89 28.00 -5.09 0.77
CA ARG A 89 28.87 -5.77 1.75
C ARG A 89 29.72 -6.86 1.09
N GLN A 90 29.14 -7.65 0.18
CA GLN A 90 29.89 -8.65 -0.59
C GLN A 90 30.94 -7.98 -1.48
N ASP A 91 30.56 -6.95 -2.23
CA ASP A 91 31.49 -6.19 -3.09
C ASP A 91 32.66 -5.61 -2.28
N ARG A 92 32.38 -5.03 -1.11
CA ARG A 92 33.43 -4.52 -0.20
C ARG A 92 34.41 -5.61 0.23
N ARG A 93 33.89 -6.79 0.58
CA ARG A 93 34.72 -7.95 0.95
C ARG A 93 35.55 -8.41 -0.24
N ASP A 94 34.95 -8.50 -1.42
CA ASP A 94 35.61 -8.98 -2.63
C ASP A 94 36.71 -8.02 -3.08
N ILE A 95 36.48 -6.71 -3.04
CA ILE A 95 37.50 -5.69 -3.30
C ILE A 95 38.66 -5.82 -2.30
N ALA A 96 38.38 -5.99 -1.00
CA ALA A 96 39.41 -6.16 0.00
C ALA A 96 40.23 -7.45 -0.20
N LEU A 97 39.57 -8.53 -0.61
CA LEU A 97 40.21 -9.80 -0.94
C LEU A 97 41.11 -9.65 -2.15
N LEU A 98 40.61 -9.04 -3.24
CA LEU A 98 41.40 -8.77 -4.44
C LEU A 98 42.62 -7.88 -4.15
N THR A 99 42.46 -6.90 -3.25
CA THR A 99 43.56 -6.01 -2.83
C THR A 99 44.65 -6.80 -2.10
N TYR A 100 44.25 -7.71 -1.19
CA TYR A 100 45.19 -8.60 -0.50
C TYR A 100 45.87 -9.61 -1.44
N LEU A 101 45.14 -10.16 -2.42
CA LEU A 101 45.70 -11.10 -3.39
C LEU A 101 46.68 -10.42 -4.36
N ALA A 102 46.43 -9.16 -4.72
CA ALA A 102 47.32 -8.37 -5.56
C ALA A 102 48.62 -8.00 -4.82
N ASP A 103 48.52 -7.68 -3.53
CA ASP A 103 49.67 -7.35 -2.67
C ASP A 103 49.46 -7.85 -1.23
N PRO A 104 50.04 -9.01 -0.85
CA PRO A 104 49.79 -9.66 0.44
C PRO A 104 50.61 -9.05 1.58
N THR A 105 50.50 -7.73 1.77
CA THR A 105 51.11 -7.03 2.90
C THR A 105 50.34 -7.26 4.20
N PRO A 106 51.01 -7.13 5.36
CA PRO A 106 50.33 -7.17 6.67
C PRO A 106 49.21 -6.13 6.78
N GLU A 107 49.37 -4.96 6.14
CA GLU A 107 48.36 -3.90 6.11
C GLU A 107 47.08 -4.35 5.37
N ASN A 108 47.22 -4.92 4.17
CA ASN A 108 46.08 -5.42 3.41
C ASN A 108 45.40 -6.60 4.10
N GLN A 109 46.15 -7.43 4.82
CA GLN A 109 45.60 -8.50 5.65
C GLN A 109 44.74 -7.95 6.80
N VAL A 110 45.20 -6.90 7.49
CA VAL A 110 44.44 -6.25 8.57
C VAL A 110 43.15 -5.62 8.02
N LYS A 111 43.21 -4.93 6.87
CA LYS A 111 42.04 -4.33 6.21
C LYS A 111 40.98 -5.38 5.84
N LEU A 112 41.40 -6.49 5.24
CA LEU A 112 40.49 -7.59 4.89
C LEU A 112 39.81 -8.19 6.13
N ARG A 113 40.57 -8.44 7.20
CA ARG A 113 40.01 -8.98 8.45
C ARG A 113 39.00 -8.03 9.09
N ALA A 114 39.30 -6.72 9.11
CA ALA A 114 38.40 -5.72 9.65
C ALA A 114 37.05 -5.71 8.91
N ILE A 115 37.06 -5.76 7.58
CA ILE A 115 35.84 -5.80 6.76
C ILE A 115 35.05 -7.10 6.99
N CYS A 116 35.73 -8.25 7.08
CA CYS A 116 35.06 -9.52 7.39
C CYS A 116 34.39 -9.50 8.78
N GLN A 117 35.06 -8.94 9.79
CA GLN A 117 34.50 -8.80 11.14
C GLN A 117 33.33 -7.81 11.20
N GLU A 118 33.40 -6.71 10.45
CA GLU A 118 32.30 -5.74 10.35
C GLU A 118 31.05 -6.40 9.76
N ILE A 119 31.21 -7.23 8.73
CA ILE A 119 30.10 -7.94 8.08
C ILE A 119 29.54 -9.06 8.99
N GLU A 120 30.39 -9.79 9.70
CA GLU A 120 29.98 -10.87 10.61
C GLU A 120 29.21 -10.35 11.83
N ASN A 121 29.58 -9.17 12.35
CA ASN A 121 28.93 -8.58 13.52
C ASN A 121 27.66 -7.77 13.20
N TYR A 122 27.25 -7.67 11.94
CA TYR A 122 26.08 -6.89 11.55
C TYR A 122 24.78 -7.67 11.79
N PRO A 123 23.87 -7.20 12.67
CA PRO A 123 22.57 -7.84 12.87
C PRO A 123 21.70 -7.63 11.63
N GLY A 124 21.35 -8.73 10.95
CA GLY A 124 20.57 -8.74 9.70
C GLY A 124 19.08 -8.48 9.85
#